data_AF-A0A2G9LYT6-F1
#
_entry.id   AF-A0A2G9LYT6-F1
#
_cell.length_a   1.000
_cell.length_b   1.000
_cell.length_c   1.000
_cell.angle_alpha   90.00
_cell.angle_beta   90.00
_cell.angle_gamma   90.00
#
_symmetry.space_group_name_H-M   'P 1'
#
loop_
_entity.id
_entity.type
_entity.pdbx_description
1 polymer ?
#
loop_
_entity_poly.entity_id
_entity_poly.type
_entity_poly.pdbx_seq_one_letter_code
_entity_poly.pdbx_strand_id
1 'polypeptide(L)'
;MISQNKKGQGLSTSTLILLILGLIILVILIWGFVTGWSNFKSLINPTNVDSVVEDCSSACSIGSQYSYCSGERTLRVNEDKLSIKSTCAVFSSISTFAKYKISPCPTI
;
A
#
# COMPACT_ATOMS: atom_id res chain seq x y z
N MET A 1 -53.08 -8.57 -40.60
CA MET A 1 -52.48 -8.42 -39.25
C MET A 1 -51.06 -7.90 -39.43
N ILE A 2 -50.83 -6.60 -39.20
CA ILE A 2 -49.51 -6.00 -39.41
C ILE A 2 -48.66 -6.32 -38.17
N SER A 3 -47.76 -7.29 -38.32
CA SER A 3 -46.77 -7.64 -37.30
C SER A 3 -45.80 -6.47 -37.16
N GLN A 4 -45.87 -5.77 -36.02
CA GLN A 4 -44.97 -4.68 -35.67
C GLN A 4 -43.55 -5.23 -35.48
N ASN A 5 -42.75 -5.14 -36.54
CA ASN A 5 -41.36 -5.56 -36.57
C ASN A 5 -40.51 -4.51 -35.81
N LYS A 6 -40.42 -4.62 -34.48
CA LYS A 6 -39.60 -3.75 -33.61
C LYS A 6 -38.08 -4.02 -33.74
N LYS A 7 -37.56 -4.19 -34.97
CA LYS A 7 -36.13 -4.45 -35.21
C LYS A 7 -35.22 -3.21 -35.07
N GLY A 8 -35.77 -2.00 -34.98
CA GLY A 8 -35.00 -0.76 -34.83
C GLY A 8 -34.78 -0.26 -33.38
N GLN A 9 -35.47 -0.82 -32.38
CA GLN A 9 -35.41 -0.32 -31.00
C GLN A 9 -34.33 -1.00 -30.12
N GLY A 10 -33.77 -2.14 -30.54
CA GLY A 10 -32.78 -2.89 -29.76
C GLY A 10 -31.37 -2.30 -29.76
N LEU A 11 -31.00 -1.53 -30.80
CA LEU A 11 -29.72 -0.81 -30.84
C LEU A 11 -29.70 0.35 -29.82
N SER A 12 -30.80 1.08 -29.70
CA SER A 12 -30.91 2.25 -28.81
C SER A 12 -30.89 1.86 -27.32
N THR A 13 -31.55 0.75 -26.95
CA THR A 13 -31.60 0.30 -25.55
C THR A 13 -30.23 -0.16 -25.04
N SER A 14 -29.45 -0.88 -25.85
CA SER A 14 -28.12 -1.35 -25.45
C SER A 14 -27.14 -0.19 -25.28
N THR A 15 -27.17 0.80 -26.19
CA THR A 15 -26.37 2.02 -26.06
C THR A 15 -26.76 2.85 -24.83
N LEU A 16 -28.06 2.99 -24.55
CA LEU A 16 -28.54 3.68 -23.36
C LEU A 16 -28.00 3.03 -22.07
N ILE A 17 -28.07 1.69 -21.99
CA ILE A 17 -27.55 0.93 -20.84
C ILE A 17 -26.04 1.18 -20.67
N LEU A 18 -25.27 1.13 -21.77
CA LEU A 18 -23.82 1.38 -21.72
C LEU A 18 -23.48 2.81 -21.27
N LEU A 19 -24.25 3.81 -21.68
CA LEU A 19 -24.05 5.20 -21.23
C LEU A 19 -24.34 5.36 -19.73
N ILE A 20 -25.39 4.71 -19.23
CA ILE A 20 -25.73 4.74 -17.80
C ILE A 20 -24.66 4.02 -16.98
N LEU A 21 -24.23 2.83 -17.41
CA LEU A 21 -23.13 2.09 -16.77
C LEU A 21 -21.82 2.89 -16.79
N GLY A 22 -21.49 3.51 -17.92
CA GLY A 22 -20.33 4.37 -18.07
C GLY A 22 -20.37 5.56 -17.11
N LEU A 23 -21.52 6.22 -16.97
CA LEU A 23 -21.70 7.32 -16.03
C LEU A 23 -21.54 6.86 -14.58
N ILE A 24 -22.14 5.72 -14.21
CA ILE A 24 -22.02 5.16 -12.84
C ILE A 24 -20.55 4.85 -12.51
N ILE A 25 -19.84 4.19 -13.43
CA ILE A 25 -18.42 3.88 -13.25
C ILE A 25 -17.60 5.18 -13.12
N LEU A 26 -17.87 6.17 -13.97
CA LEU A 26 -17.17 7.45 -13.93
C LEU A 26 -17.35 8.16 -12.58
N VAL A 27 -18.57 8.17 -12.02
CA VAL A 27 -18.85 8.76 -10.70
C VAL A 27 -18.10 8.01 -9.59
N ILE A 28 -18.09 6.68 -9.61
CA ILE A 28 -17.36 5.86 -8.63
C ILE A 28 -15.86 6.12 -8.71
N LEU A 29 -15.30 6.22 -9.92
CA LEU A 29 -13.88 6.51 -10.12
C LEU A 29 -13.51 7.91 -9.61
N ILE A 30 -14.30 8.94 -9.94
CA ILE A 30 -14.08 10.30 -9.43
C ILE A 30 -14.14 10.30 -7.90
N TRP A 31 -15.15 9.66 -7.31
CA TRP A 31 -15.28 9.62 -5.85
C TRP A 31 -14.11 8.86 -5.18
N GLY A 32 -13.67 7.74 -5.76
CA GLY A 32 -12.51 6.98 -5.29
C GLY A 32 -11.19 7.75 -5.41
N PHE A 33 -11.00 8.53 -6.47
CA PHE A 33 -9.82 9.38 -6.62
C PHE A 33 -9.85 10.60 -5.67
N VAL A 34 -11.02 11.20 -5.43
CA VAL A 34 -11.18 12.36 -4.51
C VAL A 34 -11.00 11.97 -3.06
N THR A 35 -11.64 10.89 -2.60
CA THR A 35 -11.49 10.38 -1.23
C THR A 35 -10.13 9.73 -0.99
N GLY A 36 -9.50 9.28 -2.07
CA GLY A 36 -8.20 8.62 -2.04
C GLY A 36 -8.30 7.17 -1.57
N TRP A 37 -7.44 6.32 -2.13
CA TRP A 37 -7.33 4.91 -1.78
C TRP A 37 -6.62 4.65 -0.43
N SER A 38 -6.78 5.53 0.55
CA SER A 38 -6.04 5.47 1.84
C SER A 38 -6.24 4.13 2.57
N ASN A 39 -7.48 3.64 2.64
CA ASN A 39 -7.81 2.34 3.23
C ASN A 39 -7.27 1.16 2.41
N PHE A 40 -7.22 1.29 1.09
CA PHE A 40 -6.68 0.25 0.20
C PHE A 40 -5.15 0.18 0.27
N LYS A 41 -4.47 1.31 0.47
CA LYS A 41 -3.01 1.33 0.72
C LYS A 41 -2.64 0.56 1.99
N SER A 42 -3.44 0.63 3.05
CA SER A 42 -3.19 -0.14 4.29
C SER A 42 -3.38 -1.65 4.08
N LEU A 43 -4.28 -2.06 3.19
CA LEU A 43 -4.51 -3.46 2.87
C LEU A 43 -3.39 -4.05 1.99
N ILE A 44 -2.82 -3.25 1.08
CA ILE A 44 -1.73 -3.68 0.19
C ILE A 44 -0.35 -3.63 0.88
N ASN A 45 -0.19 -2.78 1.91
CA ASN A 45 1.06 -2.65 2.64
C ASN A 45 0.97 -3.36 3.99
N PRO A 46 1.22 -4.69 4.07
CA PRO A 46 1.25 -5.39 5.34
C PRO A 46 2.37 -4.85 6.24
N THR A 47 2.19 -5.04 7.54
CA THR A 47 3.23 -4.83 8.54
C THR A 47 4.49 -5.61 8.14
N ASN A 48 5.66 -4.99 8.24
CA ASN A 48 6.94 -5.59 7.84
C ASN A 48 8.02 -5.53 8.93
N VAL A 49 7.60 -5.43 10.19
CA VAL A 49 8.51 -5.34 11.34
C VAL A 49 9.53 -6.47 11.31
N ASP A 50 9.09 -7.73 11.17
CA ASP A 50 9.97 -8.89 11.20
C ASP A 50 11.00 -8.86 10.07
N SER A 51 10.60 -8.49 8.85
CA SER A 51 11.51 -8.34 7.72
C SER A 51 12.57 -7.26 7.97
N VAL A 52 12.17 -6.13 8.56
CA VAL A 52 13.11 -5.06 8.90
C VAL A 52 14.08 -5.50 10.01
N VAL A 53 13.60 -6.23 11.02
CA VAL A 53 14.44 -6.80 12.08
C VAL A 53 15.46 -7.76 11.47
N GLU A 54 15.04 -8.67 10.60
CA GLU A 54 15.89 -9.64 9.93
C GLU A 54 16.93 -8.95 9.04
N ASP A 55 16.53 -7.95 8.24
CA ASP A 55 17.45 -7.20 7.39
C ASP A 55 18.50 -6.43 8.20
N CYS A 56 18.11 -5.87 9.35
CA CYS A 56 19.04 -5.18 10.25
C CYS A 56 19.99 -6.16 10.95
N SER A 57 19.48 -7.31 11.37
CA SER A 57 20.29 -8.39 11.95
C SER A 57 21.29 -8.92 10.92
N SER A 58 20.85 -9.16 9.69
CA SER A 58 21.68 -9.64 8.58
C SER A 58 22.78 -8.64 8.24
N ALA A 59 22.43 -7.35 8.04
CA ALA A 59 23.41 -6.30 7.77
C ALA A 59 24.47 -6.17 8.88
N CYS A 60 24.07 -6.38 10.14
CA CYS A 60 24.96 -6.42 11.28
C CYS A 60 25.88 -7.65 11.26
N SER A 61 25.33 -8.85 11.05
CA SER A 61 26.07 -10.12 11.06
C SER A 61 27.14 -10.19 9.97
N ILE A 62 26.89 -9.59 8.81
CA ILE A 62 27.87 -9.53 7.71
C ILE A 62 28.82 -8.33 7.79
N GLY A 63 28.72 -7.50 8.83
CA GLY A 63 29.57 -6.31 9.02
C GLY A 63 29.35 -5.20 7.97
N SER A 64 28.17 -5.13 7.35
CA SER A 64 27.88 -4.12 6.33
C SER A 64 27.53 -2.77 6.96
N GLN A 65 28.56 -2.02 7.36
CA GLN A 65 28.43 -0.72 8.04
C GLN A 65 27.54 0.25 7.28
N TYR A 66 27.74 0.37 5.96
CA TYR A 66 26.91 1.27 5.14
C TYR A 66 25.43 0.84 5.15
N SER A 67 25.15 -0.45 4.97
CA SER A 67 23.77 -0.96 4.94
C SER A 67 23.06 -0.79 6.28
N TYR A 68 23.78 -0.91 7.40
CA TYR A 68 23.20 -0.74 8.74
C TYR A 68 23.01 0.75 9.10
N CYS A 69 24.04 1.59 8.89
CA CYS A 69 24.05 2.97 9.34
C CYS A 69 23.36 3.94 8.38
N SER A 70 23.51 3.72 7.06
CA SER A 70 23.04 4.64 6.01
C SER A 70 21.99 4.01 5.10
N GLY A 71 21.85 2.68 5.10
CA GLY A 71 20.84 1.96 4.32
C GLY A 71 19.43 2.22 4.87
N GLU A 72 18.65 3.00 4.13
CA GLU A 72 17.27 3.31 4.50
C GLU A 72 16.34 2.11 4.33
N ARG A 73 15.50 1.87 5.34
CA ARG A 73 14.42 0.88 5.36
C ARG A 73 13.12 1.57 5.76
N THR A 74 12.01 1.06 5.25
CA THR A 74 10.69 1.55 5.62
C THR A 74 10.06 0.59 6.62
N LEU A 75 9.89 1.04 7.86
CA LEU A 75 9.18 0.32 8.90
C LEU A 75 7.68 0.65 8.81
N ARG A 76 6.87 -0.37 8.53
CA ARG A 76 5.41 -0.28 8.37
C ARG A 76 4.75 -1.13 9.43
N VAL A 77 3.86 -0.51 10.21
CA VAL A 77 3.12 -1.14 11.29
C VAL A 77 1.66 -0.72 11.17
N ASN A 78 0.81 -1.64 10.72
CA ASN A 78 -0.61 -1.35 10.47
C ASN A 78 -1.39 -1.07 11.75
N GLU A 79 -1.05 -1.73 12.85
CA GLU A 79 -1.68 -1.55 14.16
C GLU A 79 -1.53 -0.11 14.67
N ASP A 80 -0.34 0.46 14.49
CA ASP A 80 -0.01 1.83 14.91
C ASP A 80 -0.25 2.87 13.80
N LYS A 81 -0.70 2.45 12.61
CA LYS A 81 -0.75 3.28 11.39
C LYS A 81 0.56 4.04 11.13
N LEU A 82 1.68 3.38 11.40
CA LEU A 82 3.02 3.95 11.36
C LEU A 82 3.76 3.50 10.11
N SER A 83 4.29 4.45 9.34
CA SER A 83 5.12 4.19 8.17
C SER A 83 6.29 5.18 8.17
N ILE A 84 7.44 4.75 8.68
CA ILE A 84 8.62 5.61 8.86
C ILE A 84 9.78 5.05 8.06
N LYS A 85 10.43 5.91 7.27
CA LYS A 85 11.65 5.60 6.55
C LYS A 85 12.85 6.05 7.37
N SER A 86 13.72 5.13 7.75
CA SER A 86 14.93 5.42 8.51
C SER A 86 15.96 4.29 8.38
N THR A 87 17.08 4.38 9.08
CA THR A 87 18.15 3.37 9.05
C THR A 87 18.08 2.43 10.25
N CYS A 88 18.75 1.27 10.17
CA CYS A 88 18.79 0.31 11.28
C CYS A 88 19.40 0.91 12.55
N ALA A 89 20.41 1.77 12.40
CA ALA A 89 21.01 2.48 13.52
C ALA A 89 20.00 3.39 14.24
N VAL A 90 19.12 4.07 13.50
CA VAL A 90 18.08 4.92 14.10
C VAL A 90 17.00 4.08 14.75
N PHE A 91 16.59 2.99 14.10
CA PHE A 91 15.58 2.09 14.65
C PHE A 91 16.03 1.36 15.92
N SER A 92 17.33 1.07 16.08
CA SER A 92 17.88 0.47 17.30
C SER A 92 18.18 1.50 18.41
N SER A 93 18.37 2.77 18.06
CA SER A 93 18.78 3.81 19.02
C SER A 93 17.62 4.59 19.66
N ILE A 94 16.46 4.70 18.99
CA ILE A 94 15.34 5.51 19.48
C ILE A 94 14.35 4.66 20.29
N SER A 95 14.00 5.13 21.48
CA SER A 95 13.09 4.45 22.42
C SER A 95 11.69 4.16 21.86
N THR A 96 11.19 4.99 20.95
CA THR A 96 9.91 4.80 20.24
C THR A 96 9.85 3.47 19.48
N PHE A 97 10.99 2.95 19.01
CA PHE A 97 11.06 1.70 18.25
C PHE A 97 11.48 0.49 19.10
N ALA A 98 11.78 0.68 20.39
CA ALA A 98 12.22 -0.39 21.28
C ALA A 98 11.23 -1.57 21.36
N LYS A 99 9.93 -1.29 21.18
CA LYS A 99 8.88 -2.32 21.14
C LYS A 99 9.03 -3.33 19.98
N TYR A 100 9.72 -2.95 18.92
CA TYR A 100 9.95 -3.79 17.74
C TYR A 100 11.22 -4.65 17.84
N LYS A 101 11.96 -4.57 18.95
CA LYS A 101 13.12 -5.42 19.28
C LYS A 101 14.24 -5.44 18.22
N ILE A 102 14.48 -4.32 17.55
CA ILE A 102 15.61 -4.17 16.62
C ILE A 102 16.89 -3.98 17.47
N SER A 103 17.75 -5.01 17.51
CA SER A 103 18.97 -4.98 18.33
C SER A 103 19.98 -3.96 17.81
N PRO A 104 20.72 -3.26 18.70
CA PRO A 104 21.92 -2.55 18.31
C PRO A 104 22.96 -3.54 17.78
N CYS A 105 23.80 -3.07 16.85
CA CYS A 105 24.86 -3.89 16.29
C CYS A 105 26.18 -3.65 17.05
N PRO A 106 26.79 -4.67 17.67
CA PRO A 106 28.01 -4.49 18.46
C PRO A 106 29.29 -4.40 17.62
N THR A 107 29.23 -4.77 16.35
CA THR A 107 30.38 -4.86 15.44
C THR A 107 30.64 -3.59 14.64
N ILE A 108 29.81 -2.54 14.79
CA ILE A 108 29.81 -1.32 13.97
C ILE A 108 29.67 -0.07 14.84
#